data_AF-A0A450YBN1-F1
#
_entry.id   AF-A0A450YBN1-F1
#
_cell.length_a   1.000
_cell.length_b   1.000
_cell.length_c   1.000
_cell.angle_alpha   90.00
_cell.angle_beta   90.00
_cell.angle_gamma   90.00
#
_symmetry.space_group_name_H-M   'P 1'
#
loop_
_entity.id
_entity.type
_entity.pdbx_description
1 polymer ?
#
loop_
_entity_poly.entity_id
_entity_poly.type
_entity_poly.pdbx_seq_one_letter_code
_entity_poly.pdbx_strand_id
1 'polypeptide(L)'
;MHKGLQFFLRTISMTVGLVFCGSIHAVFASEIIEFSADIIQQIPNRDPVSGKLYRAKDKIRMEEMVGENHVITIENISERKTLRLNPASKEYMEAPWPSIKSKQVRSGSKRPLPGDLDHPCAKFAQLKCKMLNKEEMIGNRKTEKWEVVRVMQGNEQGARTRTMRSLIWVDRRLGVNVREERFLDNTPKGMSELRTIIEGTQPEDLFEIPKGYRRVERQKPSSGSDRSGMQPAK
;
A
#
# COMPACT_ATOMS: atom_id res chain seq x y z
N MET A 1 14.98 79.67 -52.59
CA MET A 1 14.75 79.20 -53.98
C MET A 1 15.01 77.69 -54.05
N HIS A 2 14.84 77.08 -55.23
CA HIS A 2 15.08 75.67 -55.60
C HIS A 2 16.49 75.11 -55.24
N LYS A 3 16.83 73.80 -55.28
CA LYS A 3 16.12 72.48 -55.34
C LYS A 3 17.17 71.34 -55.15
N GLY A 4 16.83 70.21 -54.50
CA GLY A 4 17.65 68.97 -54.46
C GLY A 4 18.96 69.05 -53.65
N LEU A 5 19.80 68.01 -53.49
CA LEU A 5 19.79 66.54 -53.73
C LEU A 5 21.10 65.99 -53.03
N GLN A 6 21.40 64.71 -52.70
CA GLN A 6 20.89 63.35 -52.96
C GLN A 6 21.18 62.39 -51.75
N PHE A 7 20.50 61.23 -51.72
CA PHE A 7 20.91 59.87 -51.26
C PHE A 7 21.59 59.57 -49.90
N PHE A 8 20.86 58.77 -49.10
CA PHE A 8 21.25 57.52 -48.41
C PHE A 8 22.72 57.19 -48.05
N LEU A 9 22.92 56.79 -46.79
CA LEU A 9 23.39 55.43 -46.48
C LEU A 9 22.68 54.86 -45.24
N ARG A 10 22.71 53.53 -45.04
CA ARG A 10 21.94 52.80 -44.00
C ARG A 10 22.85 52.30 -42.87
N THR A 11 22.36 52.37 -41.63
CA THR A 11 22.75 51.46 -40.54
C THR A 11 21.49 50.91 -39.88
N ILE A 12 21.15 49.65 -40.17
CA ILE A 12 20.02 48.95 -39.55
C ILE A 12 20.51 48.38 -38.22
N SER A 13 19.98 48.89 -37.10
CA SER A 13 20.25 48.32 -35.79
C SER A 13 19.41 47.06 -35.58
N MET A 14 20.07 45.92 -35.35
CA MET A 14 19.43 44.61 -35.21
C MET A 14 19.93 43.93 -33.94
N THR A 15 19.15 44.03 -32.85
CA THR A 15 19.43 43.35 -31.58
C THR A 15 18.17 42.69 -31.01
N VAL A 16 17.98 41.44 -31.43
CA VAL A 16 17.45 40.29 -30.67
C VAL A 16 16.37 40.59 -29.61
N GLY A 17 15.12 40.29 -29.94
CA GLY A 17 14.07 40.08 -28.93
C GLY A 17 14.29 38.77 -28.19
N LEU A 18 14.64 38.84 -26.90
CA LEU A 18 14.97 37.67 -26.08
C LEU A 18 13.67 37.02 -25.54
N VAL A 19 13.05 36.17 -26.36
CA VAL A 19 11.83 35.42 -25.99
C VAL A 19 12.16 34.43 -24.88
N PHE A 20 11.82 34.79 -23.64
CA PHE A 20 12.03 33.96 -22.46
C PHE A 20 11.02 32.80 -22.44
N CYS A 21 11.32 31.74 -23.18
CA CYS A 21 10.48 30.56 -23.31
C CYS A 21 10.46 29.78 -21.99
N GLY A 22 9.61 30.21 -21.05
CA GLY A 22 9.49 29.63 -19.72
C GLY A 22 9.05 28.18 -19.79
N SER A 23 9.98 27.25 -19.54
CA SER A 23 9.74 25.81 -19.58
C SER A 23 8.69 25.41 -18.54
N ILE A 24 7.43 25.27 -18.96
CA ILE A 24 6.33 24.76 -18.14
C ILE A 24 6.65 23.29 -17.82
N HIS A 25 7.34 23.07 -16.71
CA HIS A 25 7.54 21.75 -16.15
C HIS A 25 6.20 21.28 -15.59
N ALA A 26 5.45 20.53 -16.42
CA ALA A 26 4.22 19.89 -16.01
C ALA A 26 4.53 18.95 -14.82
N VAL A 27 4.14 19.37 -13.62
CA VAL A 27 4.27 18.55 -12.42
C VAL A 27 3.21 17.46 -12.50
N PHE A 28 3.55 16.37 -13.18
CA PHE A 28 2.76 15.15 -13.19
C PHE A 28 2.71 14.57 -11.77
N ALA A 29 1.70 14.98 -11.00
CA ALA A 29 1.32 14.28 -9.79
C ALA A 29 1.05 12.81 -10.17
N SER A 30 1.75 11.87 -9.52
CA SER A 30 1.59 10.45 -9.84
C SER A 30 0.21 9.98 -9.38
N GLU A 31 -0.74 9.98 -10.32
CA GLU A 31 -2.10 9.52 -10.08
C GLU A 31 -2.09 8.05 -9.62
N ILE A 32 -2.97 7.72 -8.67
CA ILE A 32 -3.17 6.34 -8.25
C ILE A 32 -3.91 5.63 -9.35
N ILE A 33 -3.23 4.72 -10.05
CA ILE A 33 -3.87 3.86 -11.05
C ILE A 33 -4.86 2.97 -10.33
N GLU A 34 -6.12 3.08 -10.74
CA GLU A 34 -7.20 2.21 -10.28
C GLU A 34 -7.15 0.86 -10.99
N PHE A 35 -7.48 -0.22 -10.28
CA PHE A 35 -7.47 -1.57 -10.82
C PHE A 35 -8.28 -2.55 -9.98
N SER A 36 -8.65 -3.68 -10.59
CA SER A 36 -9.10 -4.89 -9.88
C SER A 36 -8.08 -6.03 -10.05
N ALA A 37 -8.07 -6.97 -9.11
CA ALA A 37 -7.18 -8.14 -9.12
C ALA A 37 -7.79 -9.31 -8.32
N ASP A 38 -7.37 -10.53 -8.63
CA ASP A 38 -7.55 -11.68 -7.75
C ASP A 38 -6.41 -11.72 -6.71
N ILE A 39 -6.72 -12.00 -5.45
CA ILE A 39 -5.73 -12.26 -4.40
C ILE A 39 -5.60 -13.77 -4.24
N ILE A 40 -4.38 -14.29 -4.33
CA ILE A 40 -4.05 -15.66 -3.88
C ILE A 40 -3.22 -15.57 -2.61
N GLN A 41 -3.72 -16.12 -1.50
CA GLN A 41 -2.96 -16.29 -0.26
C GLN A 41 -2.67 -17.77 -0.03
N GLN A 42 -1.44 -18.11 0.34
CA GLN A 42 -1.07 -19.47 0.74
C GLN A 42 -0.43 -19.44 2.13
N ILE A 43 -0.87 -20.33 3.02
CA ILE A 43 -0.34 -20.50 4.37
C ILE A 43 0.10 -21.97 4.50
N PRO A 44 1.28 -22.28 5.08
CA PRO A 44 1.69 -23.68 5.28
C PRO A 44 0.63 -24.49 6.03
N ASN A 45 0.40 -25.72 5.56
CA ASN A 45 -0.59 -26.66 6.10
C ASN A 45 -2.04 -26.15 6.04
N ARG A 46 -2.37 -25.34 5.02
CA ARG A 46 -3.74 -24.92 4.66
C ARG A 46 -3.88 -24.86 3.14
N ASP A 47 -5.11 -25.02 2.67
CA ASP A 47 -5.44 -24.77 1.27
C ASP A 47 -5.25 -23.28 0.91
N PRO A 48 -4.92 -22.94 -0.35
CA PRO A 48 -4.84 -21.55 -0.80
C PRO A 48 -6.19 -20.85 -0.68
N VAL A 49 -6.20 -19.67 -0.04
CA VAL A 49 -7.38 -18.80 0.03
C VAL A 49 -7.34 -17.84 -1.15
N SER A 50 -8.35 -17.93 -2.01
CA SER A 50 -8.61 -16.97 -3.07
C SER A 50 -9.51 -15.84 -2.57
N GLY A 51 -9.28 -14.63 -3.08
CA GLY A 51 -10.07 -13.44 -2.81
C GLY A 51 -10.00 -12.44 -3.96
N LYS A 52 -10.57 -11.25 -3.78
CA LYS A 52 -10.52 -10.15 -4.76
C LYS A 52 -10.05 -8.86 -4.12
N LEU A 53 -9.34 -8.04 -4.89
CA LEU A 53 -8.92 -6.69 -4.52
C LEU A 53 -9.46 -5.69 -5.55
N TYR A 54 -9.98 -4.58 -5.06
CA TYR A 54 -10.36 -3.42 -5.87
C TYR A 54 -9.66 -2.18 -5.30
N ARG A 55 -8.91 -1.48 -6.16
CA ARG A 55 -8.18 -0.27 -5.81
C ARG A 55 -8.80 0.94 -6.50
N ALA A 56 -9.37 1.83 -5.70
CA ALA A 56 -9.67 3.20 -6.11
C ALA A 56 -8.58 4.17 -5.63
N LYS A 57 -8.69 5.43 -6.03
CA LYS A 57 -7.81 6.56 -5.70
C LYS A 57 -7.37 6.60 -4.23
N ASP A 58 -8.32 6.49 -3.31
CA ASP A 58 -8.11 6.54 -1.86
C ASP A 58 -8.86 5.48 -1.05
N LYS A 59 -9.53 4.54 -1.73
CA LYS A 59 -10.26 3.42 -1.12
C LYS A 59 -9.70 2.08 -1.63
N ILE A 60 -9.63 1.08 -0.76
CA ILE A 60 -9.17 -0.28 -1.08
C ILE A 60 -10.19 -1.25 -0.52
N ARG A 61 -10.80 -2.07 -1.39
CA ARG A 61 -11.70 -3.16 -1.00
C ARG A 61 -10.99 -4.48 -1.18
N MET A 62 -11.12 -5.36 -0.20
CA MET A 62 -10.66 -6.75 -0.24
C MET A 62 -11.83 -7.66 0.13
N GLU A 63 -12.03 -8.71 -0.65
CA GLU A 63 -13.04 -9.76 -0.45
C GLU A 63 -12.33 -11.09 -0.26
N GLU A 64 -12.55 -11.79 0.86
CA GLU A 64 -11.89 -13.06 1.17
C GLU A 64 -12.78 -14.01 1.98
N MET A 65 -12.55 -15.32 1.83
CA MET A 65 -13.20 -16.36 2.64
C MET A 65 -12.37 -16.63 3.90
N VAL A 66 -12.97 -16.40 5.08
CA VAL A 66 -12.37 -16.64 6.39
C VAL A 66 -13.05 -17.84 7.04
N GLY A 67 -12.56 -19.03 6.69
CA GLY A 67 -13.33 -20.26 6.84
C GLY A 67 -14.54 -20.22 5.91
N GLU A 68 -15.72 -20.56 6.42
CA GLU A 68 -16.99 -20.52 5.67
C GLU A 68 -17.56 -19.09 5.49
N ASN A 69 -17.01 -18.10 6.19
CA ASN A 69 -17.55 -16.73 6.18
C ASN A 69 -16.91 -15.89 5.07
N HIS A 70 -17.71 -15.38 4.14
CA HIS A 70 -17.27 -14.29 3.27
C HIS A 70 -17.10 -13.01 4.11
N VAL A 71 -15.92 -12.37 4.02
CA VAL A 71 -15.60 -11.12 4.71
C VAL A 71 -15.16 -10.08 3.68
N ILE A 72 -15.79 -8.90 3.74
CA ILE A 72 -15.40 -7.75 2.94
C ILE A 72 -14.70 -6.75 3.87
N THR A 73 -13.50 -6.30 3.50
CA THR A 73 -12.76 -5.25 4.20
C THR A 73 -12.58 -4.04 3.28
N ILE A 74 -13.06 -2.88 3.69
CA ILE A 74 -12.89 -1.61 2.95
C ILE A 74 -12.01 -0.69 3.79
N GLU A 75 -10.81 -0.42 3.32
CA GLU A 75 -9.94 0.64 3.85
C GLU A 75 -10.21 1.95 3.11
N ASN A 76 -10.53 3.00 3.85
CA ASN A 76 -10.60 4.36 3.35
C ASN A 76 -9.42 5.15 3.93
N ILE A 77 -8.51 5.56 3.03
CA ILE A 77 -7.20 6.11 3.39
C ILE A 77 -7.30 7.59 3.77
N SER A 78 -8.23 8.34 3.16
CA SER A 78 -8.46 9.77 3.43
C SER A 78 -9.19 9.97 4.77
N GLU A 79 -10.26 9.22 5.03
CA GLU A 79 -10.94 9.17 6.34
C GLU A 79 -10.14 8.40 7.41
N ARG A 80 -9.05 7.71 7.01
CA ARG A 80 -8.18 6.90 7.88
C ARG A 80 -8.96 5.86 8.70
N LYS A 81 -9.84 5.09 8.06
CA LYS A 81 -10.67 4.08 8.71
C LYS A 81 -10.74 2.78 7.93
N THR A 82 -11.07 1.71 8.63
CA THR A 82 -11.40 0.40 8.04
C THR A 82 -12.83 0.04 8.39
N LEU A 83 -13.63 -0.27 7.37
CA LEU A 83 -14.90 -0.96 7.50
C LEU A 83 -14.65 -2.46 7.31
N ARG A 84 -15.30 -3.30 8.12
CA ARG A 84 -15.32 -4.77 7.95
C ARG A 84 -16.76 -5.22 7.95
N LEU A 85 -17.21 -5.76 6.82
CA LEU A 85 -18.60 -6.14 6.54
C LEU A 85 -18.74 -7.67 6.56
N ASN A 86 -19.84 -8.15 7.12
CA ASN A 86 -20.30 -9.53 7.04
C ASN A 86 -21.60 -9.58 6.20
N PRO A 87 -21.56 -10.08 4.95
CA PRO A 87 -22.75 -10.19 4.11
C PRO A 87 -23.82 -11.15 4.63
N ALA A 88 -23.45 -12.18 5.38
CA ALA A 88 -24.38 -13.19 5.88
C ALA A 88 -25.30 -12.63 6.98
N SER A 89 -24.75 -11.87 7.94
CA SER A 89 -25.55 -11.21 8.98
C SER A 89 -26.02 -9.80 8.62
N LYS A 90 -25.53 -9.23 7.49
CA LYS A 90 -25.70 -7.82 7.10
C LYS A 90 -25.27 -6.87 8.22
N GLU A 91 -24.07 -7.12 8.76
CA GLU A 91 -23.47 -6.29 9.80
C GLU A 91 -22.15 -5.69 9.34
N TYR A 92 -21.80 -4.52 9.87
CA TYR A 92 -20.49 -3.92 9.65
C TYR A 92 -19.88 -3.37 10.93
N MET A 93 -18.56 -3.44 10.99
CA MET A 93 -17.73 -2.83 12.02
C MET A 93 -16.95 -1.67 11.38
N GLU A 94 -16.89 -0.51 12.04
CA GLU A 94 -15.98 0.57 11.66
C GLU A 94 -14.86 0.66 12.69
N ALA A 95 -13.63 0.89 12.22
CA ALA A 95 -12.46 1.05 13.07
C ALA A 95 -11.59 2.22 12.57
N PRO A 96 -11.45 3.31 13.35
CA PRO A 96 -10.49 4.36 13.03
C PRO A 96 -9.06 3.82 13.15
N TRP A 97 -8.18 4.25 12.24
CA TRP A 97 -6.76 3.89 12.31
C TRP A 97 -6.08 4.61 13.48
N PRO A 98 -5.14 3.97 14.19
CA PRO A 98 -4.37 4.61 15.26
C PRO A 98 -3.81 5.97 14.83
N SER A 99 -3.98 6.98 15.69
CA SER A 99 -3.38 8.29 15.51
C SER A 99 -1.86 8.18 15.63
N ILE A 100 -1.17 8.40 14.51
CA ILE A 100 0.30 8.37 14.48
C ILE A 100 0.78 9.65 15.15
N LYS A 101 1.37 9.55 16.35
CA LYS A 101 1.83 10.70 17.16
C LYS A 101 3.02 11.49 16.57
N SER A 102 3.49 11.15 15.36
CA SER A 102 4.59 11.88 14.72
C SER A 102 4.07 13.02 13.86
N LYS A 103 4.89 14.08 13.66
CA LYS A 103 4.58 15.19 12.74
C LYS A 103 4.53 14.79 11.26
N GLN A 104 4.70 13.50 10.94
CA GLN A 104 4.55 12.96 9.59
C GLN A 104 3.08 12.64 9.32
N VAL A 105 2.32 13.67 8.95
CA VAL A 105 1.02 13.50 8.29
C VAL A 105 1.21 12.56 7.09
N ARG A 106 0.41 11.49 7.00
CA ARG A 106 0.31 10.69 5.77
C ARG A 106 -0.44 11.50 4.71
N SER A 107 0.29 12.43 4.07
CA SER A 107 -0.24 13.33 3.05
C SER A 107 -0.31 12.61 1.69
N GLY A 108 -1.26 11.67 1.58
CA GLY A 108 -1.50 10.96 0.33
C GLY A 108 -2.23 9.62 0.52
N SER A 109 -2.94 9.20 -0.53
CA SER A 109 -3.60 7.90 -0.62
C SER A 109 -2.66 6.75 -1.07
N LYS A 110 -1.37 7.04 -1.28
CA LYS A 110 -0.36 6.04 -1.57
C LYS A 110 0.08 5.34 -0.28
N ARG A 111 0.07 4.00 -0.27
CA ARG A 111 0.78 3.23 0.76
C ARG A 111 2.29 3.29 0.47
N PRO A 112 3.15 3.54 1.46
CA PRO A 112 4.59 3.47 1.24
C PRO A 112 5.04 2.04 0.94
N LEU A 113 6.05 1.93 0.09
CA LEU A 113 6.62 0.68 -0.43
C LEU A 113 8.11 0.59 -0.04
N PRO A 114 8.72 -0.60 0.00
CA PRO A 114 10.17 -0.74 0.19
C PRO A 114 10.97 0.23 -0.69
N GLY A 115 11.87 1.01 -0.08
CA GLY A 115 12.64 2.07 -0.76
C GLY A 115 12.05 3.49 -0.69
N ASP A 116 10.77 3.66 -0.33
CA ASP A 116 10.18 5.00 -0.15
C ASP A 116 10.67 5.65 1.15
N LEU A 117 10.91 6.97 1.14
CA LEU A 117 11.42 7.72 2.30
C LEU A 117 10.50 7.65 3.53
N ASP A 118 9.20 7.46 3.33
CA ASP A 118 8.25 7.32 4.44
C ASP A 118 7.98 5.86 4.86
N HIS A 119 8.54 4.87 4.15
CA HIS A 119 8.44 3.45 4.47
C HIS A 119 9.26 3.06 5.73
N PRO A 120 8.81 2.06 6.52
CA PRO A 120 9.59 1.46 7.60
C PRO A 120 11.08 1.22 7.30
N CYS A 121 11.44 0.77 6.08
CA CYS A 121 12.83 0.57 5.66
C CYS A 121 13.73 1.80 5.77
N ALA A 122 13.19 3.00 5.57
CA ALA A 122 13.95 4.26 5.64
C ALA A 122 13.99 4.85 7.06
N LYS A 123 13.24 4.28 8.02
CA LYS A 123 12.98 4.87 9.35
C LYS A 123 13.46 4.03 10.52
N PHE A 124 13.69 2.73 10.32
CA PHE A 124 13.88 1.78 11.40
C PHE A 124 15.13 0.93 11.18
N ALA A 125 16.21 1.23 11.90
CA ALA A 125 17.49 0.53 11.80
C ALA A 125 17.41 -0.99 12.11
N GLN A 126 16.36 -1.43 12.82
CA GLN A 126 16.04 -2.85 13.05
C GLN A 126 15.44 -3.57 11.83
N LEU A 127 15.21 -2.86 10.72
CA LEU A 127 14.84 -3.41 9.41
C LEU A 127 16.01 -3.25 8.44
N LYS A 128 16.63 -4.37 8.05
CA LYS A 128 17.60 -4.38 6.94
C LYS A 128 16.84 -4.61 5.65
N CYS A 129 16.78 -3.59 4.79
CA CYS A 129 16.10 -3.69 3.49
C CYS A 129 17.11 -3.58 2.34
N LYS A 130 16.94 -4.41 1.31
CA LYS A 130 17.81 -4.45 0.13
C LYS A 130 17.00 -4.71 -1.13
N MET A 131 17.21 -3.92 -2.18
CA MET A 131 16.73 -4.28 -3.53
C MET A 131 17.61 -5.43 -4.05
N LEU A 132 16.98 -6.55 -4.39
CA LEU A 132 17.62 -7.72 -4.99
C LEU A 132 17.58 -7.69 -6.51
N ASN A 133 16.51 -7.16 -7.08
CA ASN A 133 16.33 -6.98 -8.52
C ASN A 133 15.49 -5.72 -8.77
N LYS A 134 15.82 -4.94 -9.80
CA LYS A 134 15.08 -3.73 -10.18
C LYS A 134 13.98 -4.01 -11.21
N GLU A 135 14.13 -5.09 -11.98
CA GLU A 135 13.37 -5.32 -13.22
C GLU A 135 12.86 -6.78 -13.32
N GLU A 136 12.38 -7.35 -12.21
CA GLU A 136 11.86 -8.72 -12.20
C GLU A 136 10.42 -8.77 -12.73
N MET A 137 10.13 -9.71 -13.62
CA MET A 137 8.80 -9.88 -14.19
C MET A 137 7.95 -10.85 -13.34
N ILE A 138 6.77 -10.39 -12.93
CA ILE A 138 5.72 -11.22 -12.33
C ILE A 138 4.51 -11.19 -13.26
N GLY A 139 4.30 -12.27 -14.01
CA GLY A 139 3.37 -12.27 -15.14
C GLY A 139 3.78 -11.22 -16.18
N ASN A 140 2.86 -10.32 -16.52
CA ASN A 140 3.12 -9.17 -17.39
C ASN A 140 3.55 -7.89 -16.65
N ARG A 141 3.79 -7.94 -15.33
CA ARG A 141 4.18 -6.78 -14.50
C ARG A 141 5.70 -6.71 -14.30
N LYS A 142 6.30 -5.56 -14.62
CA LYS A 142 7.68 -5.23 -14.23
C LYS A 142 7.71 -4.76 -12.78
N THR A 143 8.52 -5.40 -11.95
CA THR A 143 8.56 -5.18 -10.50
C THR A 143 9.98 -5.02 -9.96
N GLU A 144 10.11 -4.26 -8.88
CA GLU A 144 11.32 -4.29 -8.04
C GLU A 144 11.17 -5.39 -6.99
N LYS A 145 12.15 -6.30 -6.90
CA LYS A 145 12.23 -7.29 -5.84
C LYS A 145 13.05 -6.76 -4.68
N TRP A 146 12.44 -6.72 -3.52
CA TRP A 146 13.05 -6.28 -2.26
C TRP A 146 13.11 -7.43 -1.26
N GLU A 147 14.21 -7.50 -0.53
CA GLU A 147 14.30 -8.25 0.72
C GLU A 147 14.14 -7.29 1.90
N VAL A 148 13.35 -7.70 2.90
CA VAL A 148 13.15 -6.99 4.17
C VAL A 148 13.39 -7.98 5.31
N VAL A 149 14.44 -7.74 6.10
CA VAL A 149 14.83 -8.58 7.24
C VAL A 149 14.59 -7.82 8.54
N ARG A 150 13.83 -8.42 9.46
CA ARG A 150 13.68 -7.96 10.85
C ARG A 150 14.24 -9.02 11.80
N VAL A 151 15.27 -8.64 12.55
CA VAL A 151 15.71 -9.43 13.70
C VAL A 151 14.82 -9.06 14.89
N MET A 152 14.30 -10.08 15.58
CA MET A 152 13.49 -9.95 16.77
C MET A 152 14.24 -10.66 17.90
N GLN A 153 14.80 -9.88 18.82
CA GLN A 153 15.43 -10.40 20.03
C GLN A 153 14.37 -11.05 20.93
N GLY A 154 14.79 -11.99 21.78
CA GLY A 154 13.93 -12.50 22.84
C GLY A 154 13.80 -11.49 23.97
N ASN A 155 12.60 -11.39 24.54
CA ASN A 155 12.29 -10.41 25.60
C ASN A 155 12.62 -10.92 27.02
N GLU A 156 12.96 -12.20 27.15
CA GLU A 156 13.05 -12.96 28.41
C GLU A 156 14.30 -13.84 28.39
N GLN A 157 14.85 -14.18 29.57
CA GLN A 157 16.00 -15.08 29.70
C GLN A 157 15.71 -16.44 29.04
N GLY A 158 16.55 -16.81 28.06
CA GLY A 158 16.40 -18.03 27.27
C GLY A 158 15.51 -17.90 26.02
N ALA A 159 14.80 -16.78 25.82
CA ALA A 159 14.02 -16.56 24.61
C ALA A 159 14.93 -16.38 23.39
N ARG A 160 14.90 -17.34 22.45
CA ARG A 160 15.80 -17.32 21.28
C ARG A 160 15.45 -16.20 20.30
N THR A 161 16.48 -15.51 19.81
CA THR A 161 16.39 -14.57 18.69
C THR A 161 15.71 -15.24 17.48
N ARG A 162 14.86 -14.46 16.81
CA ARG A 162 14.11 -14.85 15.62
C ARG A 162 14.45 -13.94 14.45
N THR A 163 14.51 -14.48 13.25
CA THR A 163 14.70 -13.68 12.02
C THR A 163 13.47 -13.80 11.14
N MET A 164 12.71 -12.71 11.02
CA MET A 164 11.64 -12.59 10.03
C MET A 164 12.24 -12.02 8.73
N ARG A 165 11.92 -12.62 7.60
CA ARG A 165 12.38 -12.20 6.27
C ARG A 165 11.19 -12.19 5.32
N SER A 166 10.96 -11.09 4.62
CA SER A 166 10.03 -11.01 3.49
C SER A 166 10.81 -10.81 2.19
N LEU A 167 10.41 -11.51 1.13
CA LEU A 167 10.64 -11.07 -0.24
C LEU A 167 9.38 -10.37 -0.72
N ILE A 168 9.52 -9.18 -1.32
CA ILE A 168 8.41 -8.33 -1.76
C ILE A 168 8.68 -7.89 -3.20
N TRP A 169 7.73 -8.12 -4.10
CA TRP A 169 7.76 -7.65 -5.47
C TRP A 169 6.84 -6.44 -5.61
N VAL A 170 7.41 -5.29 -5.98
CA VAL A 170 6.74 -3.99 -5.98
C VAL A 170 6.52 -3.53 -7.43
N ASP A 171 5.26 -3.35 -7.85
CA ASP A 171 4.97 -2.59 -9.07
C ASP A 171 4.91 -1.11 -8.70
N ARG A 172 5.91 -0.35 -9.18
CA ARG A 172 6.03 1.10 -8.93
C ARG A 172 4.98 1.94 -9.64
N ARG A 173 4.45 1.47 -10.77
CA ARG A 173 3.46 2.19 -11.58
C ARG A 173 2.07 2.08 -10.95
N LEU A 174 1.70 0.89 -10.48
CA LEU A 174 0.47 0.66 -9.70
C LEU A 174 0.60 1.12 -8.24
N GLY A 175 1.84 1.22 -7.73
CA GLY A 175 2.12 1.63 -6.35
C GLY A 175 1.67 0.58 -5.32
N VAL A 176 1.91 -0.71 -5.59
CA VAL A 176 1.50 -1.84 -4.75
C VAL A 176 2.54 -2.97 -4.72
N ASN A 177 2.45 -3.80 -3.68
CA ASN A 177 3.12 -5.11 -3.65
C ASN A 177 2.29 -6.09 -4.50
N VAL A 178 2.89 -6.63 -5.57
CA VAL A 178 2.27 -7.65 -6.43
C VAL A 178 2.48 -9.06 -5.87
N ARG A 179 3.59 -9.32 -5.17
CA ARG A 179 3.81 -10.55 -4.39
C ARG A 179 4.52 -10.23 -3.08
N GLU A 180 4.20 -10.98 -2.02
CA GLU A 180 5.06 -11.17 -0.84
C GLU A 180 5.26 -12.66 -0.57
N GLU A 181 6.48 -13.07 -0.19
CA GLU A 181 6.80 -14.38 0.41
C GLU A 181 7.43 -14.16 1.80
N ARG A 182 6.82 -14.71 2.86
CA ARG A 182 7.20 -14.52 4.26
C ARG A 182 7.88 -15.76 4.85
N PHE A 183 8.98 -15.53 5.56
CA PHE A 183 9.80 -16.55 6.22
C PHE A 183 10.08 -16.17 7.68
N LEU A 184 10.16 -17.17 8.56
CA LEU A 184 10.61 -17.04 9.94
C LEU A 184 11.67 -18.12 10.21
N ASP A 185 12.87 -17.70 10.58
CA ASP A 185 14.04 -18.58 10.75
C ASP A 185 14.26 -19.46 9.51
N ASN A 186 14.26 -18.82 8.32
CA ASN A 186 14.27 -19.44 6.98
C ASN A 186 13.10 -20.38 6.65
N THR A 187 12.24 -20.74 7.60
CA THR A 187 11.04 -21.55 7.37
C THR A 187 9.94 -20.71 6.73
N PRO A 188 9.33 -21.12 5.60
CA PRO A 188 8.18 -20.42 5.05
C PRO A 188 7.03 -20.28 6.05
N LYS A 189 6.33 -19.12 5.99
CA LYS A 189 5.14 -18.78 6.79
C LYS A 189 3.97 -18.29 5.95
N GLY A 190 4.15 -18.24 4.64
CA GLY A 190 3.09 -18.02 3.65
C GLY A 190 3.52 -17.07 2.56
N MET A 191 2.67 -16.96 1.54
CA MET A 191 2.81 -15.98 0.46
C MET A 191 1.47 -15.33 0.15
N SER A 192 1.50 -14.16 -0.47
CA SER A 192 0.34 -13.52 -1.08
C SER A 192 0.72 -12.94 -2.43
N GLU A 193 -0.17 -13.06 -3.42
CA GLU A 193 0.08 -12.65 -4.81
C GLU A 193 -1.19 -12.01 -5.41
N LEU A 194 -1.02 -10.92 -6.15
CA LEU A 194 -2.06 -10.32 -6.98
C LEU A 194 -1.97 -10.90 -8.40
N ARG A 195 -3.05 -11.52 -8.86
CA ARG A 195 -3.23 -12.07 -10.21
C ARG A 195 -4.34 -11.33 -10.94
N THR A 196 -4.44 -11.56 -12.25
CA THR A 196 -5.53 -11.03 -13.09
C THR A 196 -5.71 -9.50 -12.93
N ILE A 197 -4.58 -8.77 -12.86
CA ILE A 197 -4.60 -7.33 -12.60
C ILE A 197 -5.15 -6.60 -13.83
N ILE A 198 -6.31 -5.97 -13.69
CA ILE A 198 -7.02 -5.23 -14.74
C ILE A 198 -7.10 -3.76 -14.32
N GLU A 199 -6.40 -2.90 -15.05
CA GLU A 199 -6.36 -1.46 -14.82
C GLU A 199 -7.61 -0.77 -15.38
N GLY A 200 -8.18 0.18 -14.62
CA GLY A 200 -9.39 0.90 -14.96
C GLY A 200 -10.12 1.43 -13.72
N THR A 201 -10.99 2.42 -13.90
CA THR A 201 -11.79 3.01 -12.82
C THR A 201 -12.65 1.97 -12.10
N GLN A 202 -12.72 2.04 -10.77
CA GLN A 202 -13.54 1.13 -9.97
C GLN A 202 -14.89 1.80 -9.61
N PRO A 203 -16.03 1.10 -9.73
CA PRO A 203 -17.34 1.61 -9.31
C PRO A 203 -17.34 2.08 -7.84
N GLU A 204 -17.94 3.24 -7.56
CA GLU A 204 -17.89 3.87 -6.23
C GLU A 204 -18.67 3.08 -5.17
N ASP A 205 -19.76 2.44 -5.57
CA ASP A 205 -20.67 1.63 -4.74
C ASP A 205 -19.99 0.41 -4.11
N LEU A 206 -18.94 -0.13 -4.76
CA LEU A 206 -18.06 -1.14 -4.16
C LEU A 206 -17.46 -0.67 -2.83
N PHE A 207 -17.23 0.62 -2.65
CA PHE A 207 -16.57 1.15 -1.45
C PHE A 207 -17.55 1.71 -0.41
N GLU A 208 -18.86 1.53 -0.61
CA GLU A 208 -19.91 1.95 0.31
C GLU A 208 -20.38 0.83 1.25
N ILE A 209 -21.25 1.20 2.20
CA ILE A 209 -21.95 0.25 3.09
C ILE A 209 -23.30 -0.08 2.43
N PRO A 210 -23.55 -1.33 1.99
CA PRO A 210 -24.77 -1.63 1.25
C PRO A 210 -26.05 -1.43 2.07
N LYS A 211 -27.15 -1.11 1.38
CA LYS A 211 -28.46 -0.84 2.02
C LYS A 211 -28.91 -1.99 2.92
N GLY A 212 -29.29 -1.66 4.15
CA GLY A 212 -29.78 -2.61 5.14
C GLY A 212 -28.71 -3.26 6.02
N TYR A 213 -27.44 -2.86 5.90
CA TYR A 213 -26.41 -3.26 6.86
C TYR A 213 -26.52 -2.48 8.18
N ARG A 214 -26.37 -3.16 9.32
CA ARG A 214 -26.37 -2.55 10.67
C ARG A 214 -24.95 -2.46 11.24
N ARG A 215 -24.63 -1.35 11.93
CA ARG A 215 -23.37 -1.22 12.67
C ARG A 215 -23.35 -2.16 13.88
N VAL A 216 -22.24 -2.85 14.11
CA VAL A 216 -21.93 -3.52 15.37
C VAL A 216 -20.61 -3.01 15.93
N GLU A 217 -20.58 -2.81 17.25
CA GLU A 217 -19.40 -2.30 17.93
C GLU A 217 -18.44 -3.44 18.27
N ARG A 218 -17.14 -3.15 18.31
CA ARG A 218 -16.13 -4.17 18.60
C ARG A 218 -16.13 -4.48 20.09
N GLN A 219 -16.79 -5.57 20.48
CA GLN A 219 -16.58 -6.18 21.80
C GLN A 219 -15.07 -6.33 22.03
N LYS A 220 -14.57 -5.73 23.13
CA LYS A 220 -13.19 -5.97 23.56
C LYS A 220 -13.07 -7.45 23.92
N PRO A 221 -12.00 -8.15 23.50
CA PRO A 221 -11.78 -9.52 23.98
C PRO A 221 -11.71 -9.46 25.51
N SER A 222 -12.52 -10.29 26.18
CA SER A 222 -12.60 -10.31 27.63
C SER A 222 -11.25 -10.74 28.21
N SER A 223 -10.73 -9.96 29.16
CA SER A 223 -9.56 -10.31 29.96
C SER A 223 -9.95 -11.34 31.03
N GLY A 224 -10.44 -12.49 30.59
CA GLY A 224 -10.89 -13.61 31.43
C GLY A 224 -9.73 -14.42 32.00
N SER A 225 -8.82 -13.76 32.72
CA SER A 225 -7.71 -14.41 33.41
C SER A 225 -8.13 -14.85 34.82
N ASP A 226 -8.97 -15.88 34.91
CA ASP A 226 -9.30 -16.53 36.18
C ASP A 226 -8.59 -17.88 36.29
N ARG A 227 -7.31 -17.83 36.66
CA ARG A 227 -6.51 -19.01 37.05
C ARG A 227 -6.63 -19.21 38.56
N SER A 228 -7.83 -19.58 39.01
CA SER A 228 -8.08 -20.06 40.36
C SER A 228 -8.57 -21.51 40.31
N GLY A 229 -8.03 -22.37 41.18
CA GLY A 229 -8.44 -23.78 41.25
C GLY A 229 -7.47 -24.82 40.65
N MET A 230 -6.25 -24.90 41.19
CA MET A 230 -5.52 -26.17 41.25
C MET A 230 -4.68 -26.22 42.54
N GLN A 231 -5.20 -26.86 43.58
CA GLN A 231 -4.42 -27.16 44.79
C GLN A 231 -3.46 -28.32 44.50
N PRO A 232 -2.24 -28.34 45.08
CA PRO A 232 -1.41 -29.52 45.06
C PRO A 232 -2.03 -30.63 45.93
N ALA A 233 -2.12 -31.84 45.38
CA ALA A 233 -2.32 -33.04 46.19
C ALA A 233 -1.06 -33.31 47.05
N LYS A 234 -1.25 -34.05 48.14
CA LYS A 234 -0.16 -34.59 48.98
C LYS A 234 0.31 -35.95 48.43
#